data_AF-A0A1M5EME8-F1
#
_entry.id   AF-A0A1M5EME8-F1
#
_cell.length_a   1.000
_cell.length_b   1.000
_cell.length_c   1.000
_cell.angle_alpha   90.00
_cell.angle_beta   90.00
_cell.angle_gamma   90.00
#
_symmetry.space_group_name_H-M   'P 1'
#
loop_
_entity.id
_entity.type
_entity.pdbx_description
1 polymer ?
#
loop_
_entity_poly.entity_id
_entity_poly.type
_entity_poly.pdbx_seq_one_letter_code
_entity_poly.pdbx_strand_id
1 'polypeptide(L)'
;MKVFIENHIKLLKEYYALIALIPTLLGGIWQFYKLGEMSFNMMRFFSITQLVSDGILILVFCFLPISFILPYINFKKKIKRNPEQEKLQLKKTEIILGLIMIALILSSIFLEIKTILKLETFKSLLYLLVLIHIIATIVYSVFLYLIKDEINQAVFRVIFCFILLSISITIAKISLENNIKDFKSIQNFQKLINTLKQNDSYSKEPEILYFNDKYIFIAIEKKEEKEIIIKKTDALFE
;
A
#
# COMPACT_ATOMS: atom_id res chain seq x y z
N MET A 1 5.59 30.31 -8.92
CA MET A 1 4.82 29.05 -9.06
C MET A 1 5.08 28.39 -10.41
N LYS A 2 4.96 29.12 -11.54
CA LYS A 2 5.23 28.60 -12.90
C LYS A 2 6.62 27.97 -13.09
N VAL A 3 7.69 28.70 -12.73
CA VAL A 3 9.08 28.20 -12.80
C VAL A 3 9.31 26.93 -11.97
N PHE A 4 8.65 26.82 -10.82
CA PHE A 4 8.74 25.62 -9.97
C PHE A 4 8.11 24.41 -10.66
N ILE A 5 6.92 24.58 -11.25
CA ILE A 5 6.22 23.51 -11.98
C ILE A 5 7.02 23.09 -13.21
N GLU A 6 7.55 24.04 -13.97
CA GLU A 6 8.36 23.77 -15.17
C GLU A 6 9.61 22.95 -14.83
N ASN A 7 10.29 23.26 -13.71
CA ASN A 7 11.44 22.49 -13.24
C ASN A 7 11.06 21.06 -12.85
N HIS A 8 9.91 20.85 -12.19
CA HIS A 8 9.45 19.49 -11.82
C HIS A 8 9.06 18.67 -13.05
N ILE A 9 8.39 19.28 -14.02
CA ILE A 9 8.06 18.62 -15.30
C ILE A 9 9.33 18.24 -16.05
N LYS A 10 10.36 19.10 -16.04
CA LYS A 10 11.64 18.80 -16.67
C LYS A 10 12.32 17.59 -16.03
N LEU A 11 12.37 17.53 -14.70
CA LEU A 11 12.91 16.38 -13.97
C LEU A 11 12.11 15.10 -14.25
N LEU A 12 10.78 15.16 -14.25
CA LEU A 12 9.95 14.01 -14.61
C LEU A 12 10.22 13.51 -16.02
N LYS A 13 10.39 14.41 -17.00
CA LYS A 13 10.75 14.06 -18.38
C LYS A 13 12.16 13.50 -18.50
N GLU A 14 13.08 13.92 -17.64
CA GLU A 14 14.45 13.40 -17.61
C GLU A 14 14.51 11.98 -17.05
N TYR A 15 13.70 11.68 -16.02
CA TYR A 15 13.72 10.41 -15.30
C TYR A 15 12.52 9.48 -15.56
N TYR A 16 11.63 9.77 -16.51
CA TYR A 16 10.41 8.97 -16.73
C TYR A 16 10.71 7.49 -17.00
N ALA A 17 11.78 7.22 -17.76
CA ALA A 17 12.19 5.86 -18.08
C ALA A 17 12.59 5.10 -16.80
N LEU A 18 13.32 5.75 -15.90
CA LEU A 18 13.71 5.18 -14.61
C LEU A 18 12.50 5.00 -13.68
N ILE A 19 11.59 5.98 -13.66
CA ILE A 19 10.33 5.95 -12.90
C ILE A 19 9.44 4.79 -13.35
N ALA A 20 9.44 4.45 -14.65
CA ALA A 20 8.72 3.29 -15.16
C ALA A 20 9.47 1.97 -14.93
N LEU A 21 10.80 1.98 -15.11
CA LEU A 21 11.64 0.78 -15.03
C LEU A 21 11.75 0.24 -13.61
N ILE A 22 11.99 1.10 -12.61
CA ILE A 22 12.21 0.65 -11.22
C ILE A 22 11.00 -0.12 -10.68
N PRO A 23 9.76 0.42 -10.72
CA PRO A 23 8.59 -0.31 -10.22
C PRO A 23 8.36 -1.62 -10.97
N THR A 24 8.58 -1.63 -12.29
CA THR A 24 8.49 -2.82 -13.13
C THR A 24 9.48 -3.90 -12.68
N LEU A 25 10.75 -3.53 -12.44
CA LEU A 25 11.76 -4.46 -11.91
C LEU A 25 11.39 -4.99 -10.52
N LEU A 26 10.88 -4.13 -9.64
CA LEU A 26 10.43 -4.54 -8.31
C LEU A 26 9.23 -5.50 -8.38
N GLY A 27 8.31 -5.29 -9.32
CA GLY A 27 7.19 -6.21 -9.60
C GLY A 27 7.72 -7.57 -10.03
N GLY A 28 8.77 -7.59 -10.84
CA GLY A 28 9.40 -8.83 -11.30
C GLY A 28 10.09 -9.59 -10.19
N ILE A 29 10.86 -8.88 -9.34
CA ILE A 29 11.48 -9.47 -8.16
C ILE A 29 10.41 -10.07 -7.24
N TRP A 30 9.30 -9.36 -7.04
CA TRP A 30 8.18 -9.85 -6.25
C TRP A 30 7.55 -11.13 -6.83
N GLN A 31 7.23 -11.12 -8.13
CA GLN A 31 6.68 -12.29 -8.82
C GLN A 31 7.64 -13.49 -8.77
N PHE A 32 8.93 -13.23 -8.98
CA PHE A 32 9.98 -14.25 -8.93
C PHE A 32 10.11 -14.85 -7.54
N TYR A 33 10.09 -14.01 -6.49
CA TYR A 33 10.08 -14.46 -5.09
C TYR A 33 8.86 -15.33 -4.79
N LYS A 34 7.66 -14.91 -5.21
CA LYS A 34 6.42 -15.67 -4.99
C LYS A 34 6.41 -17.03 -5.67
N LEU A 35 6.91 -17.11 -6.90
CA LEU A 35 7.06 -18.38 -7.61
C LEU A 35 8.13 -19.26 -6.95
N GLY A 36 9.27 -18.68 -6.57
CA GLY A 36 10.37 -19.38 -5.91
C GLY A 36 10.00 -19.94 -4.52
N GLU A 37 9.12 -19.25 -3.79
CA GLU A 37 8.55 -19.71 -2.50
C GLU A 37 7.77 -21.02 -2.66
N MET A 38 7.10 -21.23 -3.80
CA MET A 38 6.40 -22.48 -4.10
C MET A 38 7.37 -23.59 -4.55
N SER A 39 8.18 -23.33 -5.57
CA SER A 39 9.37 -24.13 -5.90
C SER A 39 10.23 -23.39 -6.93
N PHE A 40 11.54 -23.67 -6.96
CA PHE A 40 12.44 -23.11 -7.97
C PHE A 40 12.00 -23.42 -9.41
N ASN A 41 11.39 -24.59 -9.65
CA ASN A 41 10.87 -24.95 -10.96
C ASN A 41 9.69 -24.07 -11.41
N MET A 42 8.92 -23.50 -10.46
CA MET A 42 7.78 -22.64 -10.80
C MET A 42 8.19 -21.30 -11.40
N MET A 43 9.44 -20.87 -11.22
CA MET A 43 9.92 -19.61 -11.80
C MET A 43 9.89 -19.60 -13.33
N ARG A 44 9.81 -20.78 -13.98
CA ARG A 44 9.63 -20.91 -15.44
C ARG A 44 8.29 -20.38 -15.95
N PHE A 45 7.31 -20.25 -15.05
CA PHE A 45 5.98 -19.72 -15.35
C PHE A 45 5.85 -18.23 -15.05
N PHE A 46 6.98 -17.54 -14.87
CA PHE A 46 7.05 -16.09 -14.76
C PHE A 46 6.36 -15.40 -15.94
N SER A 47 5.57 -14.35 -15.68
CA SER A 47 4.86 -13.63 -16.73
C SER A 47 5.35 -12.20 -16.92
N ILE A 48 6.04 -11.99 -18.04
CA ILE A 48 6.54 -10.67 -18.47
C ILE A 48 5.38 -9.68 -18.68
N THR A 49 4.22 -10.14 -19.12
CA THR A 49 3.05 -9.28 -19.38
C THR A 49 2.44 -8.76 -18.08
N GLN A 50 2.42 -9.57 -17.01
CA GLN A 50 1.98 -9.12 -15.69
C GLN A 50 2.96 -8.12 -15.04
N LEU A 51 4.23 -8.15 -15.43
CA LEU A 51 5.27 -7.27 -14.89
C LEU A 51 4.90 -5.78 -14.95
N VAL A 52 4.23 -5.37 -16.03
CA VAL A 52 3.75 -4.00 -16.21
C VAL A 52 2.65 -3.68 -15.21
N SER A 53 1.68 -4.59 -15.04
CA SER A 53 0.59 -4.47 -14.07
C SER A 53 1.10 -4.36 -12.63
N ASP A 54 2.01 -5.26 -12.26
CA ASP A 54 2.63 -5.29 -10.93
C ASP A 54 3.49 -4.04 -10.69
N GLY A 55 4.19 -3.57 -11.72
CA GLY A 55 4.95 -2.33 -11.68
C GLY A 55 4.08 -1.09 -11.47
N ILE A 56 2.93 -1.00 -12.13
CA ILE A 56 1.96 0.07 -11.90
C ILE A 56 1.41 0.00 -10.47
N LEU A 57 1.11 -1.20 -9.97
CA LEU A 57 0.63 -1.39 -8.61
C LEU A 57 1.65 -0.88 -7.59
N ILE A 58 2.92 -1.26 -7.74
CA ILE A 58 4.02 -0.78 -6.90
C ILE A 58 4.17 0.74 -7.03
N LEU A 59 4.08 1.27 -8.24
CA LEU A 59 4.14 2.71 -8.47
C LEU A 59 3.03 3.41 -7.67
N VAL A 60 1.78 2.94 -7.73
CA VAL A 60 0.68 3.51 -6.93
C VAL A 60 0.99 3.47 -5.44
N PHE A 61 1.47 2.34 -4.91
CA PHE A 61 1.81 2.20 -3.49
C PHE A 61 3.03 3.02 -3.06
N CYS A 62 3.99 3.29 -3.94
CA CYS A 62 5.17 4.10 -3.64
C CYS A 62 4.95 5.60 -3.89
N PHE A 63 4.25 5.98 -4.96
CA PHE A 63 4.00 7.38 -5.31
C PHE A 63 2.98 8.04 -4.39
N LEU A 64 1.95 7.33 -3.90
CA LEU A 64 0.99 7.91 -2.96
C LEU A 64 1.75 8.50 -1.76
N PRO A 65 2.54 7.73 -0.98
CA PRO A 65 3.27 8.26 0.16
C PRO A 65 4.22 9.39 -0.19
N ILE A 66 4.97 9.26 -1.31
CA ILE A 66 5.92 10.29 -1.75
C ILE A 66 5.21 11.62 -2.06
N SER A 67 4.05 11.56 -2.73
CA SER A 67 3.24 12.74 -3.03
C SER A 67 2.77 13.46 -1.77
N PHE A 68 2.53 12.72 -0.69
CA PHE A 68 2.21 13.30 0.62
C PHE A 68 3.42 13.85 1.37
N ILE A 69 4.62 13.30 1.15
CA ILE A 69 5.85 13.72 1.84
C ILE A 69 6.45 14.99 1.22
N LEU A 70 6.41 15.13 -0.10
CA LEU A 70 7.04 16.22 -0.85
C LEU A 70 6.66 17.64 -0.36
N PRO A 71 5.40 17.95 -0.02
CA PRO A 71 5.02 19.25 0.53
C PRO A 71 5.73 19.61 1.84
N TYR A 72 6.02 18.62 2.70
CA TYR A 72 6.66 18.84 4.01
C TYR A 72 8.17 19.07 3.91
N ILE A 73 8.81 18.58 2.85
CA ILE A 73 10.24 18.79 2.57
C ILE A 73 10.48 20.23 2.04
N ASN A 74 9.55 20.76 1.25
CA ASN A 74 9.71 22.06 0.57
C ASN A 74 9.24 23.28 1.38
N PHE A 75 8.77 23.10 2.62
CA PHE A 75 8.37 24.20 3.50
C PHE A 75 9.58 24.89 4.14
N LYS A 76 10.47 25.45 3.32
CA LYS A 76 11.49 26.43 3.72
C LYS A 76 11.09 27.80 3.19
N LYS A 77 10.21 28.51 3.91
CA LYS A 77 10.02 29.95 3.69
C LYS A 77 10.26 30.70 5.00
N LYS A 78 11.27 31.57 4.97
CA LYS A 78 11.63 32.53 6.02
C LYS A 78 10.41 33.35 6.41
N ILE A 79 9.76 32.98 7.51
CA ILE A 79 8.82 33.86 8.19
C ILE A 79 9.66 34.82 9.03
N LYS A 80 9.97 36.00 8.48
CA LYS A 80 10.36 37.15 9.30
C LYS A 80 9.08 37.74 9.88
N ARG A 81 8.73 37.39 11.13
CA ARG A 81 7.61 37.99 11.86
C ARG A 81 8.06 38.56 13.20
N ASN A 82 7.35 39.61 13.62
CA ASN A 82 7.63 40.39 14.81
C ASN A 82 7.36 39.54 16.08
N PRO A 83 8.32 39.36 16.99
CA PRO A 83 8.46 38.08 17.72
C PRO A 83 7.59 37.86 18.95
N GLU A 84 6.85 38.84 19.47
CA GLU A 84 6.35 38.77 20.86
C GLU A 84 4.84 38.81 21.05
N GLN A 85 4.07 39.62 20.30
CA GLN A 85 2.62 39.78 20.55
C GLN A 85 1.72 38.89 19.67
N GLU A 86 2.08 38.66 18.40
CA GLU A 86 1.39 37.68 17.53
C GLU A 86 1.53 36.24 18.07
N LYS A 87 2.63 35.97 18.79
CA LYS A 87 3.04 34.63 19.24
C LYS A 87 2.12 34.00 20.27
N LEU A 88 1.37 34.79 21.05
CA LEU A 88 0.56 34.27 22.16
C LEU A 88 -0.90 34.02 21.75
N GLN A 89 -1.48 34.88 20.89
CA GLN A 89 -2.85 34.71 20.40
C GLN A 89 -2.94 33.65 19.29
N LEU A 90 -1.98 33.61 18.36
CA LEU A 90 -1.92 32.53 17.36
C LEU A 90 -1.75 31.15 18.03
N LYS A 91 -0.97 31.07 19.11
CA LYS A 91 -0.80 29.86 19.93
C LYS A 91 -2.10 29.27 20.43
N LYS A 92 -3.01 30.09 20.96
CA LYS A 92 -4.28 29.59 21.49
C LYS A 92 -5.22 29.13 20.37
N THR A 93 -5.34 29.91 19.31
CA THR A 93 -6.24 29.58 18.19
C THR A 93 -5.79 28.33 17.44
N GLU A 94 -4.49 28.14 17.24
CA GLU A 94 -3.91 26.96 16.59
C GLU A 94 -4.06 25.70 17.43
N ILE A 95 -3.89 25.79 18.76
CA ILE A 95 -4.14 24.67 19.67
C ILE A 95 -5.62 24.28 19.67
N ILE A 96 -6.54 25.25 19.70
CA ILE A 96 -7.98 24.99 19.68
C ILE A 96 -8.39 24.32 18.35
N LEU A 97 -7.89 24.81 17.22
CA LEU A 97 -8.14 24.18 15.91
C LEU A 97 -7.55 22.76 15.83
N GLY A 98 -6.35 22.55 16.38
CA GLY A 98 -5.73 21.23 16.48
C GLY A 98 -6.57 20.25 17.30
N LEU A 99 -7.09 20.70 18.45
CA LEU A 99 -7.98 19.89 19.30
C LEU A 99 -9.33 19.59 18.62
N ILE A 100 -9.92 20.55 17.91
CA ILE A 100 -11.15 20.34 17.13
C ILE A 100 -10.90 19.31 16.01
N MET A 101 -9.77 19.40 15.29
CA MET A 101 -9.43 18.39 14.28
C MET A 101 -9.23 17.01 14.89
N ILE A 102 -8.51 16.90 16.01
CA ILE A 102 -8.33 15.62 16.72
C ILE A 102 -9.69 15.04 17.14
N ALA A 103 -10.61 15.86 17.65
CA ALA A 103 -11.95 15.42 18.03
C ALA A 103 -12.79 14.94 16.83
N LEU A 104 -12.73 15.65 15.69
CA LEU A 104 -13.41 15.25 14.45
C LEU A 104 -12.83 13.95 13.86
N ILE A 105 -11.53 13.72 14.03
CA ILE A 105 -10.88 12.49 13.60
C ILE A 105 -11.27 11.35 14.52
N LEU A 106 -11.14 11.51 15.84
CA LEU A 106 -11.56 10.49 16.80
C LEU A 106 -13.04 10.13 16.63
N SER A 107 -13.91 11.08 16.28
CA SER A 107 -15.31 10.79 15.97
C SER A 107 -15.48 10.01 14.66
N SER A 108 -14.67 10.26 13.63
CA SER A 108 -14.67 9.44 12.40
C SER A 108 -14.12 8.03 12.67
N ILE A 109 -13.10 7.88 13.52
CA ILE A 109 -12.61 6.55 13.99
C ILE A 109 -13.73 5.80 14.70
N PHE A 110 -14.45 6.48 15.60
CA PHE A 110 -15.50 5.87 16.41
C PHE A 110 -16.69 5.41 15.56
N LEU A 111 -17.05 6.16 14.52
CA LEU A 111 -18.09 5.78 13.56
C LEU A 111 -17.68 4.58 12.70
N GLU A 112 -16.41 4.47 12.33
CA GLU A 112 -15.91 3.39 11.47
C GLU A 112 -15.35 2.18 12.22
N ILE A 113 -15.09 2.26 13.52
CA ILE A 113 -14.58 1.14 14.34
C ILE A 113 -15.50 -0.09 14.23
N LYS A 114 -16.82 0.08 14.10
CA LYS A 114 -17.75 -1.05 13.88
C LYS A 114 -17.57 -1.72 12.51
N THR A 115 -17.12 -0.98 11.50
CA THR A 115 -16.86 -1.45 10.14
C THR A 115 -15.45 -2.04 10.02
N ILE A 116 -14.48 -1.43 10.70
CA ILE A 116 -13.08 -1.87 10.79
C ILE A 116 -12.95 -3.13 11.66
N LEU A 117 -13.70 -3.26 12.77
CA LEU A 117 -13.68 -4.48 13.60
C LEU A 117 -14.18 -5.72 12.86
N LYS A 118 -14.87 -5.56 11.73
CA LYS A 118 -15.23 -6.67 10.86
C LYS A 118 -14.15 -7.01 9.82
N LEU A 119 -13.17 -6.14 9.56
CA LEU A 119 -11.92 -6.37 8.78
C LEU A 119 -12.02 -7.22 7.49
N GLU A 120 -13.21 -7.36 6.91
CA GLU A 120 -13.49 -8.31 5.83
C GLU A 120 -13.18 -7.74 4.44
N THR A 121 -12.83 -6.45 4.30
CA THR A 121 -12.64 -5.84 2.97
C THR A 121 -11.39 -4.97 2.86
N PHE A 122 -10.77 -5.01 1.67
CA PHE A 122 -9.72 -4.09 1.23
C PHE A 122 -10.04 -2.61 1.52
N LYS A 123 -11.33 -2.22 1.43
CA LYS A 123 -11.80 -0.85 1.66
C LYS A 123 -11.59 -0.39 3.09
N SER A 124 -11.96 -1.19 4.11
CA SER A 124 -11.79 -0.82 5.52
C SER A 124 -10.32 -0.60 5.89
N LEU A 125 -9.42 -1.30 5.20
CA LEU A 125 -7.99 -1.15 5.41
C LEU A 125 -7.43 0.13 4.77
N LEU A 126 -7.92 0.51 3.58
CA LEU A 126 -7.59 1.78 2.95
C LEU A 126 -8.07 2.97 3.80
N TYR A 127 -9.27 2.87 4.40
CA TYR A 127 -9.77 3.88 5.33
C TYR A 127 -8.89 4.00 6.58
N LEU A 128 -8.47 2.87 7.17
CA LEU A 128 -7.54 2.85 8.30
C LEU A 128 -6.19 3.50 7.95
N LEU A 129 -5.66 3.28 6.74
CA LEU A 129 -4.43 3.91 6.25
C LEU A 129 -4.55 5.43 6.20
N VAL A 130 -5.61 5.93 5.57
CA VAL A 130 -5.89 7.35 5.46
C VAL A 130 -6.01 7.96 6.86
N LEU A 131 -6.69 7.26 7.76
CA LEU A 131 -6.90 7.71 9.12
C LEU A 131 -5.61 7.80 9.96
N ILE A 132 -4.79 6.74 9.95
CA ILE A 132 -3.49 6.74 10.61
C ILE A 132 -2.62 7.88 10.06
N HIS A 133 -2.67 8.09 8.74
CA HIS A 133 -1.93 9.18 8.11
C HIS A 133 -2.39 10.57 8.57
N ILE A 134 -3.70 10.80 8.70
CA ILE A 134 -4.24 12.07 9.20
C ILE A 134 -3.78 12.30 10.65
N ILE A 135 -3.91 11.29 11.54
CA ILE A 135 -3.45 11.39 12.94
C ILE A 135 -1.96 11.70 13.00
N ALA A 136 -1.17 10.92 12.26
CA ALA A 136 0.26 11.07 12.20
C ALA A 136 0.63 12.50 11.74
N THR A 137 -0.03 13.03 10.71
CA THR A 137 0.18 14.39 10.20
C THR A 137 -0.11 15.44 11.26
N ILE A 138 -1.16 15.25 12.06
CA ILE A 138 -1.51 16.17 13.13
C ILE A 138 -0.47 16.12 14.26
N VAL A 139 -0.12 14.92 14.74
CA VAL A 139 0.94 14.74 15.74
C VAL A 139 2.23 15.38 15.26
N TYR A 140 2.57 15.18 13.99
CA TYR A 140 3.72 15.76 13.35
C TYR A 140 3.68 17.31 13.34
N SER A 141 2.54 17.89 12.95
CA SER A 141 2.36 19.35 12.91
C SER A 141 2.43 19.99 14.30
N VAL A 142 1.81 19.37 15.31
CA VAL A 142 1.89 19.80 16.72
C VAL A 142 3.33 19.70 17.24
N PHE A 143 4.06 18.65 16.89
CA PHE A 143 5.42 18.46 17.36
C PHE A 143 6.41 19.44 16.72
N LEU A 144 6.30 19.68 15.39
CA LEU A 144 7.06 20.74 14.71
C LEU A 144 6.81 22.12 15.34
N TYR A 145 5.58 22.36 15.78
CA TYR A 145 5.22 23.61 16.44
C TYR A 145 5.92 23.80 17.79
N LEU A 146 6.08 22.70 18.55
CA LEU A 146 6.71 22.72 19.87
C LEU A 146 8.24 22.82 19.77
N ILE A 147 8.85 22.24 18.73
CA ILE A 147 10.30 22.30 18.49
C ILE A 147 10.66 23.57 17.72
N LYS A 148 11.37 24.49 18.38
CA LYS A 148 11.85 25.73 17.75
C LYS A 148 13.10 25.55 16.87
N ASP A 149 13.81 24.43 16.99
CA ASP A 149 15.08 24.17 16.31
C ASP A 149 14.87 23.52 14.94
N GLU A 150 15.37 24.16 13.89
CA GLU A 150 15.27 23.73 12.50
C GLU A 150 15.92 22.36 12.22
N ILE A 151 16.99 21.99 12.93
CA ILE A 151 17.69 20.71 12.76
C ILE A 151 16.83 19.58 13.31
N ASN A 152 16.29 19.75 14.52
CA ASN A 152 15.39 18.79 15.15
C ASN A 152 14.10 18.60 14.33
N GLN A 153 13.59 19.68 13.72
CA GLN A 153 12.48 19.57 12.77
C GLN A 153 12.84 18.73 11.55
N ALA A 154 14.02 18.90 10.94
CA ALA A 154 14.45 18.15 9.76
C ALA A 154 14.61 16.64 10.05
N VAL A 155 15.30 16.29 11.13
CA VAL A 155 15.48 14.89 11.57
C VAL A 155 14.12 14.25 11.84
N PHE A 156 13.21 14.97 12.50
CA PHE A 156 11.89 14.46 12.79
C PHE A 156 11.04 14.21 11.55
N ARG A 157 11.10 15.05 10.49
CA ARG A 157 10.37 14.73 9.22
C ARG A 157 10.87 13.43 8.62
N VAL A 158 12.19 13.23 8.61
CA VAL A 158 12.78 12.01 8.04
C VAL A 158 12.27 10.78 8.80
N ILE A 159 12.36 10.79 10.14
CA ILE A 159 11.86 9.71 11.00
C ILE A 159 10.36 9.47 10.77
N PHE A 160 9.58 10.55 10.72
CA PHE A 160 8.14 10.48 10.52
C PHE A 160 7.77 9.89 9.14
N CYS A 161 8.51 10.26 8.09
CA CYS A 161 8.35 9.66 6.75
C CYS A 161 8.65 8.17 6.76
N PHE A 162 9.71 7.73 7.46
CA PHE A 162 10.03 6.30 7.61
C PHE A 162 8.92 5.54 8.35
N ILE A 163 8.33 6.12 9.39
CA ILE A 163 7.20 5.53 10.12
C ILE A 163 5.99 5.37 9.20
N LEU A 164 5.61 6.43 8.46
CA LEU A 164 4.50 6.37 7.51
C LEU A 164 4.73 5.34 6.39
N LEU A 165 5.95 5.25 5.88
CA LEU A 165 6.32 4.25 4.88
C LEU A 165 6.21 2.83 5.44
N SER A 166 6.72 2.59 6.65
CA SER A 166 6.64 1.30 7.34
C SER A 166 5.20 0.85 7.59
N ILE A 167 4.34 1.77 8.03
CA ILE A 167 2.89 1.52 8.21
C ILE A 167 2.25 1.19 6.87
N SER A 168 2.56 1.94 5.81
CA SER A 168 2.01 1.71 4.47
C SER A 168 2.40 0.33 3.93
N ILE A 169 3.66 -0.09 4.10
CA ILE A 169 4.16 -1.42 3.72
C ILE A 169 3.45 -2.52 4.52
N THR A 170 3.37 -2.38 5.85
CA THR A 170 2.73 -3.36 6.73
C THR A 170 1.27 -3.56 6.35
N ILE A 171 0.58 -2.47 6.05
CA ILE A 171 -0.83 -2.53 5.67
C ILE A 171 -1.01 -3.11 4.26
N ALA A 172 -0.17 -2.72 3.30
CA ALA A 172 -0.19 -3.36 1.97
C ALA A 172 -0.01 -4.88 2.09
N LYS A 173 0.90 -5.34 2.95
CA LYS A 173 1.10 -6.77 3.23
C LYS A 173 -0.15 -7.44 3.81
N ILE A 174 -0.75 -6.87 4.86
CA ILE A 174 -1.99 -7.41 5.47
C ILE A 174 -3.13 -7.44 4.44
N SER A 175 -3.24 -6.40 3.61
CA SER A 175 -4.25 -6.30 2.56
C SER A 175 -4.13 -7.41 1.54
N LEU A 176 -2.90 -7.63 1.07
CA LEU A 176 -2.57 -8.65 0.10
C LEU A 176 -2.85 -10.03 0.69
N GLU A 177 -2.39 -10.31 1.92
CA GLU A 177 -2.59 -11.62 2.56
C GLU A 177 -4.07 -11.96 2.79
N ASN A 178 -4.90 -10.99 3.19
CA ASN A 178 -6.31 -11.24 3.48
C ASN A 178 -7.20 -11.27 2.23
N ASN A 179 -6.96 -10.42 1.22
CA ASN A 179 -7.81 -10.36 0.03
C ASN A 179 -7.38 -11.36 -1.06
N ILE A 180 -6.10 -11.72 -1.15
CA ILE A 180 -5.65 -12.71 -2.14
C ILE A 180 -6.26 -14.08 -1.86
N LYS A 181 -6.57 -14.41 -0.60
CA LYS A 181 -7.16 -15.72 -0.26
C LYS A 181 -8.66 -15.82 -0.49
N ASP A 182 -9.38 -14.72 -0.72
CA ASP A 182 -10.82 -14.74 -0.97
C ASP A 182 -11.16 -14.88 -2.46
N PHE A 183 -10.55 -15.87 -3.12
CA PHE A 183 -10.98 -16.32 -4.44
C PHE A 183 -12.42 -16.87 -4.43
N LYS A 184 -12.97 -17.15 -3.25
CA LYS A 184 -14.34 -17.60 -3.09
C LYS A 184 -15.33 -16.53 -3.54
N SER A 185 -14.97 -15.24 -3.57
CA SER A 185 -15.85 -14.20 -4.12
C SER A 185 -15.98 -14.24 -5.65
N ILE A 186 -15.08 -14.91 -6.38
CA ILE A 186 -15.03 -14.89 -7.84
C ILE A 186 -15.58 -16.22 -8.39
N GLN A 187 -16.72 -16.16 -9.08
CA GLN A 187 -17.46 -17.32 -9.57
C GLN A 187 -16.63 -18.26 -10.46
N ASN A 188 -15.78 -17.73 -11.33
CA ASN A 188 -14.94 -18.52 -12.22
C ASN A 188 -13.92 -19.39 -11.46
N PHE A 189 -13.31 -18.83 -10.42
CA PHE A 189 -12.41 -19.59 -9.54
C PHE A 189 -13.19 -20.65 -8.77
N GLN A 190 -14.38 -20.33 -8.25
CA GLN A 190 -15.24 -21.33 -7.60
C GLN A 190 -15.59 -22.49 -8.55
N LYS A 191 -15.96 -22.18 -9.80
CA LYS A 191 -16.30 -23.18 -10.83
C LYS A 191 -15.11 -24.10 -11.08
N LEU A 192 -13.92 -23.54 -11.30
CA LEU A 192 -12.69 -24.29 -11.49
C LEU A 192 -12.40 -25.24 -10.32
N ILE A 193 -12.50 -24.74 -9.08
CA ILE A 193 -12.28 -25.55 -7.87
C ILE A 193 -13.33 -26.67 -7.74
N ASN A 194 -14.59 -26.40 -8.07
CA ASN A 194 -15.65 -27.41 -8.04
C ASN A 194 -15.45 -28.49 -9.11
N THR A 195 -15.02 -28.13 -10.32
CA THR A 195 -14.68 -29.09 -11.38
C THR A 195 -13.52 -30.00 -10.95
N LEU A 196 -12.50 -29.47 -10.28
CA LEU A 196 -11.41 -30.30 -9.75
C LEU A 196 -11.93 -31.29 -8.69
N LYS A 197 -12.77 -30.83 -7.76
CA LYS A 197 -13.36 -31.70 -6.72
C LYS A 197 -14.23 -32.82 -7.28
N GLN A 198 -14.90 -32.61 -8.42
CA GLN A 198 -15.76 -33.62 -9.04
C GLN A 198 -14.94 -34.72 -9.73
N ASN A 199 -13.76 -34.37 -10.25
CA ASN A 199 -12.93 -35.29 -11.03
C ASN A 199 -12.03 -36.19 -10.17
N ASP A 200 -11.74 -35.79 -8.94
CA ASP A 200 -10.79 -36.46 -8.06
C ASP A 200 -11.19 -36.36 -6.58
N SER A 201 -10.91 -37.42 -5.81
CA SER A 201 -11.05 -37.40 -4.35
C SER A 201 -9.80 -36.83 -3.68
N TYR A 202 -9.91 -35.62 -3.12
CA TYR A 202 -8.85 -34.94 -2.37
C TYR A 202 -9.12 -34.97 -0.86
N SER A 203 -8.06 -35.01 -0.04
CA SER A 203 -8.18 -34.97 1.43
C SER A 203 -8.44 -33.56 1.97
N LYS A 204 -8.10 -32.52 1.21
CA LYS A 204 -8.41 -31.11 1.51
C LYS A 204 -8.98 -30.40 0.30
N GLU A 205 -9.72 -29.31 0.56
CA GLU A 205 -10.20 -28.41 -0.48
C GLU A 205 -9.01 -27.83 -1.28
N PRO A 206 -9.03 -27.90 -2.63
CA PRO A 206 -7.99 -27.28 -3.44
C PRO A 206 -7.84 -25.78 -3.13
N GLU A 207 -6.61 -25.29 -2.99
CA GLU A 207 -6.29 -23.91 -2.64
C GLU A 207 -5.51 -23.25 -3.78
N ILE A 208 -5.95 -22.08 -4.26
CA ILE A 208 -5.20 -21.32 -5.25
C ILE A 208 -4.05 -20.61 -4.52
N LEU A 209 -2.82 -20.97 -4.85
CA LEU A 209 -1.63 -20.39 -4.25
C LEU A 209 -1.21 -19.09 -4.93
N TYR A 210 -1.34 -19.04 -6.25
CA TYR A 210 -0.87 -17.95 -7.09
C TYR A 210 -1.57 -18.02 -8.45
N PHE A 211 -1.72 -16.89 -9.11
CA PHE A 211 -2.12 -16.84 -10.51
C PHE A 211 -1.46 -15.65 -11.21
N ASN A 212 -1.24 -15.80 -12.50
CA ASN A 212 -0.90 -14.73 -13.41
C ASN A 212 -1.86 -14.72 -14.60
N ASP A 213 -1.60 -13.85 -15.56
CA ASP A 213 -2.38 -13.76 -16.80
C ASP A 213 -2.31 -15.03 -17.67
N LYS A 214 -1.38 -15.97 -17.40
CA LYS A 214 -1.19 -17.20 -18.19
C LYS A 214 -1.48 -18.49 -17.42
N TYR A 215 -1.23 -18.52 -16.12
CA TYR A 215 -1.20 -19.72 -15.30
C TYR A 215 -1.87 -19.52 -13.94
N ILE A 216 -2.45 -20.61 -13.43
CA ILE A 216 -3.07 -20.71 -12.11
C ILE A 216 -2.42 -21.89 -11.39
N PHE A 217 -1.95 -21.65 -10.18
CA PHE A 217 -1.26 -22.62 -9.33
C PHE A 217 -2.19 -23.02 -8.20
N ILE A 218 -2.50 -24.31 -8.14
CA ILE A 218 -3.50 -24.86 -7.23
C ILE A 218 -2.83 -25.94 -6.40
N ALA A 219 -2.76 -25.74 -5.09
CA ALA A 219 -2.39 -26.78 -4.15
C ALA A 219 -3.55 -27.77 -4.00
N ILE A 220 -3.23 -29.05 -4.13
CA ILE A 220 -4.11 -30.15 -3.80
C ILE A 220 -3.43 -31.06 -2.77
N GLU A 221 -4.23 -31.77 -1.98
CA GLU A 221 -3.72 -32.77 -1.04
C GLU A 221 -4.39 -34.10 -1.35
N LYS A 222 -3.59 -35.11 -1.69
CA LYS A 222 -4.06 -36.47 -2.02
C LYS A 222 -3.30 -37.46 -1.16
N LYS A 223 -4.01 -38.18 -0.28
CA LYS A 223 -3.41 -39.16 0.64
C LYS A 223 -2.23 -38.58 1.44
N GLU A 224 -2.39 -37.37 1.97
CA GLU A 224 -1.38 -36.64 2.76
C GLU A 224 -0.18 -36.10 1.97
N GLU A 225 -0.10 -36.34 0.65
CA GLU A 225 0.90 -35.73 -0.22
C GLU A 225 0.35 -34.42 -0.80
N LYS A 226 1.16 -33.35 -0.72
CA LYS A 226 0.85 -32.04 -1.30
C LYS A 226 1.42 -31.96 -2.71
N GLU A 227 0.54 -31.69 -3.67
CA GLU A 227 0.92 -31.47 -5.07
C GLU A 227 0.46 -30.09 -5.53
N ILE A 228 1.16 -29.51 -6.51
CA ILE A 228 0.76 -28.26 -7.15
C ILE A 228 0.36 -28.57 -8.59
N ILE A 229 -0.93 -28.40 -8.89
CA ILE A 229 -1.46 -28.45 -10.24
C ILE A 229 -1.33 -27.07 -10.88
N ILE A 230 -0.85 -27.05 -12.11
CA ILE A 230 -0.75 -25.83 -12.92
C ILE A 230 -1.78 -25.92 -14.03
N LYS A 231 -2.70 -24.95 -14.09
CA LYS A 231 -3.67 -24.80 -15.17
C LYS A 231 -3.38 -23.52 -15.95
N LYS A 232 -3.77 -23.48 -17.22
CA LYS A 232 -3.80 -22.22 -17.98
C LYS A 232 -4.95 -21.35 -17.47
N THR A 233 -4.81 -20.04 -17.58
CA THR A 233 -5.85 -19.08 -17.17
C THR A 233 -7.17 -19.28 -17.93
N ASP A 234 -7.12 -19.79 -19.17
CA ASP A 234 -8.30 -20.13 -19.97
C ASP A 234 -9.26 -21.13 -19.28
N ALA A 235 -8.73 -21.98 -18.38
CA ALA A 235 -9.52 -22.94 -17.62
C ALA A 235 -10.53 -22.27 -16.66
N LEU A 236 -10.43 -20.95 -16.43
CA LEU A 236 -11.44 -20.19 -15.68
C LEU A 236 -12.74 -19.99 -16.45
N PHE A 237 -12.74 -20.21 -17.77
CA PHE A 237 -13.87 -19.89 -18.65
C PHE A 237 -14.50 -21.12 -19.29
N GLU A 238 -13.92 -22.31 -19.10
CA GLU A 238 -14.50 -23.61 -19.44
C GLU A 238 -15.63 -23.96 -18.47
#